data_AF-I3TS13-F1
#
_entry.id   AF-I3TS13-F1
#
_cell.length_a   1.000
_cell.length_b   1.000
_cell.length_c   1.000
_cell.angle_alpha   90.00
_cell.angle_beta   90.00
_cell.angle_gamma   90.00
#
_symmetry.space_group_name_H-M   'P 1'
#
loop_
_entity.id
_entity.type
_entity.pdbx_description
1 polymer ?
#
loop_
_entity_poly.entity_id
_entity_poly.type
_entity_poly.pdbx_seq_one_letter_code
_entity_poly.pdbx_strand_id
1 'polypeptide(L)'
;MKRPTKRTDTQIDLFVALPGTIPTYDQQDTMELPFFSLAKPTPTSRRSSIDYRATDGNTEIHINVTAPESIGVATIWDADILIWAASQLRAALDRGEPTSPTIRVSLYELLRGIGRPTGGDEYRRILKALERLNATFIRTNVRSGRRRDPKGFHWLESYSAPLDENGRSLGIEFTIADWLYKGIVTDRLVLSIDRSYFQLSGGIERWLYRLIRRYSTANTQGYVLPLRFLHETSGTTQRYADFAKELRRTIARQRLPGYWLDLRTQEGVGEVLYFVAREHLAPVLPAPEVEANGRKRRKAPAPAPETATDALMETTVEILQPPARSRRKAAASADHAANAAAGEGPKPRTRRKTTAAPADTPPAGAETPTDRPLTADLLDQAVQAAAKPARKPRSTGRKTAGAGATAPKKPAATRKPRATTTAKGAKPR
;
A
#
# COMPACT_ATOMS: atom_id res chain seq x y z
N MET A 1 38.13 -40.02 2.26
CA MET A 1 37.06 -39.18 1.68
C MET A 1 36.46 -38.31 2.78
N LYS A 2 36.44 -36.98 2.64
CA LYS A 2 35.72 -36.08 3.57
C LYS A 2 34.26 -35.96 3.13
N ARG A 3 33.30 -36.07 4.05
CA ARG A 3 31.88 -35.76 3.78
C ARG A 3 31.75 -34.27 3.43
N PRO A 4 30.93 -33.87 2.44
CA PRO A 4 30.61 -32.47 2.23
C PRO A 4 29.83 -31.95 3.45
N THR A 5 30.23 -30.79 3.96
CA THR A 5 29.48 -30.07 4.99
C THR A 5 28.11 -29.66 4.44
N LYS A 6 27.05 -29.86 5.23
CA LYS A 6 25.73 -29.31 4.91
C LYS A 6 25.88 -27.81 4.66
N ARG A 7 25.32 -27.32 3.55
CA ARG A 7 24.93 -25.90 3.46
C ARG A 7 24.01 -25.64 4.66
N THR A 8 24.42 -24.74 5.54
CA THR A 8 23.49 -24.12 6.48
C THR A 8 22.54 -23.29 5.63
N ASP A 9 21.28 -23.72 5.53
CA ASP A 9 20.22 -22.81 5.10
C ASP A 9 20.24 -21.64 6.08
N THR A 10 20.60 -20.46 5.58
CA THR A 10 20.47 -19.22 6.34
C THR A 10 18.99 -18.89 6.38
N GLN A 11 18.26 -19.57 7.27
CA GLN A 11 16.87 -19.28 7.54
C GLN A 11 16.78 -17.80 7.93
N ILE A 12 16.17 -17.00 7.08
CA ILE A 12 16.00 -15.57 7.31
C ILE A 12 15.09 -15.43 8.54
N ASP A 13 15.55 -14.70 9.55
CA ASP A 13 14.75 -14.43 10.74
C ASP A 13 13.42 -13.78 10.33
N LEU A 14 12.30 -14.33 10.81
CA LEU A 14 10.97 -13.92 10.37
C LEU A 14 10.33 -12.98 11.40
N PHE A 15 9.94 -11.77 10.97
CA PHE A 15 9.17 -10.87 11.82
C PHE A 15 7.66 -11.12 11.64
N VAL A 16 7.00 -11.53 12.71
CA VAL A 16 5.53 -11.66 12.76
C VAL A 16 4.92 -10.34 13.18
N ALA A 17 3.94 -9.86 12.41
CA ALA A 17 3.31 -8.57 12.67
C ALA A 17 2.61 -8.48 14.05
N LEU A 18 2.98 -7.47 14.82
CA LEU A 18 2.34 -7.13 16.09
C LEU A 18 0.83 -6.83 15.94
N PRO A 19 -0.05 -7.43 16.76
CA PRO A 19 -1.48 -7.15 16.72
C PRO A 19 -1.84 -5.85 17.45
N GLY A 20 -2.95 -5.23 17.04
CA GLY A 20 -3.60 -4.12 17.75
C GLY A 20 -3.60 -2.78 17.01
N THR A 21 -3.85 -1.70 17.77
CA THR A 21 -3.82 -0.32 17.25
C THR A 21 -2.43 0.26 17.50
N ILE A 22 -1.58 0.22 16.47
CA ILE A 22 -0.22 0.75 16.50
C ILE A 22 -0.21 2.20 15.95
N PRO A 23 0.57 3.13 16.55
CA PRO A 23 0.77 4.47 15.99
C PRO A 23 1.37 4.39 14.59
N THR A 24 0.89 5.22 13.67
CA THR A 24 1.33 5.16 12.28
C THR A 24 2.62 5.97 12.11
N TYR A 25 3.63 5.36 11.48
CA TYR A 25 4.92 5.97 11.18
C TYR A 25 5.24 5.87 9.69
N ASP A 26 5.77 6.94 9.11
CA ASP A 26 6.17 7.01 7.71
C ASP A 26 7.63 7.48 7.61
N GLN A 27 8.35 7.04 6.58
CA GLN A 27 9.78 7.28 6.43
C GLN A 27 10.05 8.69 5.87
N GLN A 28 10.79 9.49 6.63
CA GLN A 28 11.00 10.92 6.40
C GLN A 28 11.51 11.26 5.01
N ASP A 29 12.47 10.51 4.47
CA ASP A 29 13.06 10.78 3.15
C ASP A 29 12.06 10.56 2.00
N THR A 30 11.06 9.72 2.22
CA THR A 30 10.03 9.43 1.21
C THR A 30 8.83 10.38 1.28
N MET A 31 8.78 11.27 2.27
CA MET A 31 7.66 12.19 2.49
C MET A 31 7.65 13.39 1.53
N GLU A 32 8.82 13.90 1.21
CA GLU A 32 9.02 15.08 0.36
C GLU A 32 9.33 14.67 -1.09
N LEU A 33 10.30 13.77 -1.24
CA LEU A 33 10.92 13.45 -2.51
C LEU A 33 10.05 12.50 -3.37
N PRO A 34 10.06 12.63 -4.71
CA PRO A 34 9.11 11.96 -5.62
C PRO A 34 9.47 10.50 -5.89
N PHE A 35 9.43 9.69 -4.84
CA PHE A 35 9.68 8.25 -4.85
C PHE A 35 8.53 7.39 -5.41
N PHE A 36 7.33 8.00 -5.59
CA PHE A 36 6.11 7.30 -5.98
C PHE A 36 5.33 8.10 -7.03
N SER A 37 4.59 7.39 -7.90
CA SER A 37 3.62 8.00 -8.79
C SER A 37 2.43 8.58 -8.00
N LEU A 38 2.08 9.85 -8.27
CA LEU A 38 0.86 10.48 -7.75
C LEU A 38 -0.40 10.15 -8.58
N ALA A 39 -0.25 9.53 -9.75
CA ALA A 39 -1.37 9.03 -10.54
C ALA A 39 -2.01 7.80 -9.87
N LYS A 40 -3.35 7.73 -9.86
CA LYS A 40 -4.10 6.61 -9.28
C LYS A 40 -3.69 5.27 -9.93
N PRO A 41 -3.72 4.15 -9.17
CA PRO A 41 -3.47 2.81 -9.71
C PRO A 41 -4.63 2.35 -10.63
N THR A 42 -4.62 2.85 -11.87
CA THR A 42 -5.53 2.54 -12.98
C THR A 42 -4.73 2.01 -14.19
N PRO A 43 -5.35 1.52 -15.28
CA PRO A 43 -4.61 1.11 -16.48
C PRO A 43 -3.73 2.21 -17.11
N THR A 44 -4.05 3.46 -16.77
CA THR A 44 -3.35 4.72 -17.09
C THR A 44 -2.32 5.16 -16.03
N SER A 45 -1.94 4.28 -15.10
CA SER A 45 -0.86 4.54 -14.13
C SER A 45 0.44 4.96 -14.82
N ARG A 46 1.26 5.76 -14.15
CA ARG A 46 2.54 6.23 -14.71
C ARG A 46 3.46 5.03 -15.02
N ARG A 47 3.72 4.83 -16.31
CA ARG A 47 4.71 3.87 -16.83
C ARG A 47 6.05 4.50 -17.15
N SER A 48 6.07 5.83 -17.36
CA SER A 48 7.31 6.58 -17.55
C SER A 48 8.11 6.67 -16.26
N SER A 49 9.43 6.67 -16.39
CA SER A 49 10.34 6.88 -15.28
C SER A 49 10.07 8.21 -14.56
N ILE A 50 10.45 8.27 -13.29
CA ILE A 50 10.64 9.52 -12.56
C ILE A 50 12.14 9.81 -12.60
N ASP A 51 12.55 10.94 -13.17
CA ASP A 51 13.91 11.49 -12.99
C ASP A 51 13.72 12.84 -12.29
N TYR A 52 14.32 12.96 -11.11
CA TYR A 52 14.22 14.14 -10.26
C TYR A 52 15.61 14.54 -9.79
N ARG A 53 15.88 15.84 -9.94
CA ARG A 53 17.12 16.49 -9.51
C ARG A 53 16.77 17.76 -8.76
N ALA A 54 17.39 17.95 -7.61
CA ALA A 54 17.28 19.16 -6.82
C ALA A 54 18.60 19.44 -6.09
N THR A 55 18.80 20.69 -5.69
CA THR A 55 19.97 21.09 -4.91
C THR A 55 19.52 21.43 -3.49
N ASP A 56 19.96 20.64 -2.52
CA ASP A 56 19.82 20.94 -1.09
C ASP A 56 21.15 21.49 -0.55
N GLY A 57 21.21 22.81 -0.38
CA GLY A 57 22.42 23.54 -0.03
C GLY A 57 23.54 23.32 -1.03
N ASN A 58 24.54 22.52 -0.65
CA ASN A 58 25.72 22.19 -1.48
C ASN A 58 25.70 20.72 -1.97
N THR A 59 24.55 20.05 -1.89
CA THR A 59 24.36 18.64 -2.27
C THR A 59 23.30 18.54 -3.37
N GLU A 60 23.69 17.99 -4.51
CA GLU A 60 22.74 17.64 -5.57
C GLU A 60 22.09 16.30 -5.22
N ILE A 61 20.78 16.28 -5.08
CA ILE A 61 19.96 15.09 -4.85
C ILE A 61 19.51 14.54 -6.20
N HIS A 62 19.76 13.26 -6.45
CA HIS A 62 19.33 12.55 -7.64
C HIS A 62 18.40 11.40 -7.24
N ILE A 63 17.25 11.30 -7.91
CA ILE A 63 16.32 10.18 -7.80
C ILE A 63 15.88 9.76 -9.20
N ASN A 64 16.20 8.52 -9.55
CA ASN A 64 15.68 7.86 -10.73
C ASN A 64 14.81 6.67 -10.29
N VAL A 65 13.54 6.65 -10.70
CA VAL A 65 12.58 5.58 -10.41
C VAL A 65 12.10 5.00 -11.73
N THR A 66 12.21 3.68 -11.88
CA THR A 66 11.85 2.95 -13.10
C THR A 66 11.08 1.68 -12.75
N ALA A 67 10.31 1.15 -13.72
CA ALA A 67 9.62 -0.12 -13.61
C ALA A 67 9.36 -0.68 -15.02
N PRO A 68 9.14 -2.00 -15.18
CA PRO A 68 8.65 -2.58 -16.44
C PRO A 68 7.32 -1.95 -16.86
N GLU A 69 7.16 -1.64 -18.15
CA GLU A 69 5.96 -0.94 -18.66
C GLU A 69 4.66 -1.71 -18.35
N SER A 70 4.71 -3.05 -18.39
CA SER A 70 3.57 -3.94 -18.09
C SER A 70 3.04 -3.82 -16.66
N ILE A 71 3.89 -3.43 -15.70
CA ILE A 71 3.55 -3.35 -14.26
C ILE A 71 3.35 -1.89 -13.83
N GLY A 72 4.18 -0.98 -14.33
CA GLY A 72 4.19 0.44 -13.98
C GLY A 72 4.85 0.74 -12.63
N VAL A 73 5.15 2.02 -12.41
CA VAL A 73 5.84 2.49 -11.20
C VAL A 73 4.91 2.48 -9.99
N ALA A 74 5.44 2.10 -8.82
CA ALA A 74 4.72 2.13 -7.54
C ALA A 74 4.09 3.51 -7.28
N THR A 75 2.84 3.48 -6.85
CA THR A 75 2.01 4.66 -6.60
C THR A 75 2.01 5.05 -5.12
N ILE A 76 1.58 6.27 -4.81
CA ILE A 76 1.47 6.75 -3.41
C ILE A 76 0.43 5.98 -2.57
N TRP A 77 -0.42 5.15 -3.20
CA TRP A 77 -1.30 4.21 -2.51
C TRP A 77 -0.63 2.85 -2.21
N ASP A 78 0.49 2.55 -2.87
CA ASP A 78 1.27 1.33 -2.60
C ASP A 78 2.23 1.57 -1.41
N ALA A 79 2.68 2.83 -1.24
CA ALA A 79 3.41 3.31 -0.07
C ALA A 79 2.70 3.02 1.27
N ASP A 80 1.37 2.84 1.27
CA ASP A 80 0.59 2.44 2.45
C ASP A 80 1.13 1.17 3.12
N ILE A 81 1.61 0.21 2.32
CA ILE A 81 2.18 -1.06 2.80
C ILE A 81 3.52 -0.79 3.51
N LEU A 82 4.32 0.15 2.99
CA LEU A 82 5.61 0.54 3.56
C LEU A 82 5.45 1.37 4.84
N ILE A 83 4.45 2.26 4.87
CA ILE A 83 4.04 3.01 6.07
C ILE A 83 3.58 2.03 7.16
N TRP A 84 2.77 1.04 6.80
CA TRP A 84 2.37 0.00 7.73
C TRP A 84 3.58 -0.81 8.24
N ALA A 85 4.47 -1.25 7.35
CA ALA A 85 5.70 -1.98 7.72
C ALA A 85 6.59 -1.16 8.68
N ALA A 86 6.83 0.12 8.39
CA ALA A 86 7.56 1.04 9.26
C ALA A 86 6.89 1.21 10.63
N SER A 87 5.56 1.24 10.66
CA SER A 87 4.77 1.31 11.91
C SER A 87 4.97 0.06 12.77
N GLN A 88 4.92 -1.14 12.17
CA GLN A 88 5.13 -2.39 12.89
C GLN A 88 6.56 -2.53 13.42
N LEU A 89 7.56 -2.24 12.57
CA LEU A 89 8.97 -2.28 12.95
C LEU A 89 9.28 -1.29 14.08
N ARG A 90 8.76 -0.06 13.98
CA ARG A 90 8.96 0.93 15.04
C ARG A 90 8.31 0.50 16.36
N ALA A 91 7.11 -0.06 16.32
CA ALA A 91 6.44 -0.57 17.51
C ALA A 91 7.14 -1.77 18.16
N ALA A 92 7.83 -2.61 17.38
CA ALA A 92 8.67 -3.69 17.91
C ALA A 92 9.92 -3.15 18.62
N LEU A 93 10.60 -2.17 18.01
CA LEU A 93 11.75 -1.50 18.62
C LEU A 93 11.38 -0.78 19.92
N ASP A 94 10.26 -0.05 19.94
CA ASP A 94 9.76 0.64 21.13
C ASP A 94 9.40 -0.34 22.27
N ARG A 95 9.22 -1.64 21.98
CA ARG A 95 9.00 -2.73 22.94
C ARG A 95 10.25 -3.56 23.27
N GLY A 96 11.37 -3.33 22.58
CA GLY A 96 12.56 -4.17 22.68
C GLY A 96 12.43 -5.56 22.05
N GLU A 97 11.45 -5.76 21.17
CA GLU A 97 11.25 -7.02 20.43
C GLU A 97 12.23 -7.09 19.23
N PRO A 98 12.73 -8.28 18.85
CA PRO A 98 13.60 -8.44 17.69
C PRO A 98 12.88 -8.10 16.39
N THR A 99 13.58 -7.43 15.47
CA THR A 99 13.06 -7.01 14.16
C THR A 99 13.77 -7.71 13.00
N SER A 100 13.07 -7.85 11.87
CA SER A 100 13.62 -8.36 10.60
C SER A 100 13.01 -7.58 9.42
N PRO A 101 13.75 -7.41 8.30
CA PRO A 101 13.19 -6.87 7.06
C PRO A 101 12.11 -7.78 6.42
N THR A 102 12.08 -9.08 6.75
CA THR A 102 11.08 -10.03 6.25
C THR A 102 9.89 -10.08 7.20
N ILE A 103 8.75 -9.56 6.74
CA ILE A 103 7.52 -9.41 7.52
C ILE A 103 6.46 -10.38 7.02
N ARG A 104 5.84 -11.11 7.95
CA ARG A 104 4.66 -11.96 7.70
C ARG A 104 3.42 -11.43 8.42
N VAL A 105 2.30 -11.37 7.70
CA VAL A 105 1.03 -10.82 8.21
C VAL A 105 -0.17 -11.44 7.52
N SER A 106 -1.32 -11.53 8.20
CA SER A 106 -2.58 -11.84 7.51
C SER A 106 -3.05 -10.65 6.67
N LEU A 107 -3.66 -10.94 5.52
CA LEU A 107 -4.13 -9.89 4.61
C LEU A 107 -5.26 -9.04 5.25
N TYR A 108 -6.01 -9.61 6.19
CA TYR A 108 -6.99 -8.93 7.04
C TYR A 108 -6.34 -7.87 7.96
N GLU A 109 -5.25 -8.23 8.65
CA GLU A 109 -4.55 -7.32 9.57
C GLU A 109 -3.87 -6.17 8.83
N LEU A 110 -3.24 -6.44 7.68
CA LEU A 110 -2.67 -5.38 6.83
C LEU A 110 -3.77 -4.39 6.41
N LEU A 111 -4.86 -4.86 5.79
CA LEU A 111 -5.94 -3.99 5.33
C LEU A 111 -6.53 -3.16 6.46
N ARG A 112 -6.78 -3.77 7.63
CA ARG A 112 -7.26 -3.05 8.83
C ARG A 112 -6.22 -2.02 9.31
N GLY A 113 -4.94 -2.36 9.26
CA GLY A 113 -3.80 -1.48 9.57
C GLY A 113 -3.86 -0.20 8.74
N ILE A 114 -3.91 -0.33 7.41
CA ILE A 114 -3.98 0.78 6.44
C ILE A 114 -5.40 1.33 6.22
N GLY A 115 -6.37 0.98 7.08
CA GLY A 115 -7.72 1.55 7.06
C GLY A 115 -8.58 1.22 5.83
N ARG A 116 -8.29 0.12 5.11
CA ARG A 116 -9.03 -0.29 3.92
C ARG A 116 -10.14 -1.31 4.20
N PRO A 117 -11.20 -1.38 3.36
CA PRO A 117 -12.25 -2.39 3.47
C PRO A 117 -11.70 -3.81 3.28
N THR A 118 -12.18 -4.77 4.06
CA THR A 118 -11.78 -6.18 3.94
C THR A 118 -12.68 -6.91 2.93
N GLY A 119 -12.18 -7.16 1.72
CA GLY A 119 -12.90 -7.86 0.66
C GLY A 119 -11.99 -8.30 -0.49
N GLY A 120 -12.47 -9.22 -1.33
CA GLY A 120 -11.65 -9.88 -2.37
C GLY A 120 -10.98 -8.93 -3.38
N ASP A 121 -11.63 -7.83 -3.74
CA ASP A 121 -11.03 -6.85 -4.65
C ASP A 121 -9.92 -6.02 -4.00
N GLU A 122 -10.00 -5.75 -2.69
CA GLU A 122 -8.87 -5.14 -1.96
C GLU A 122 -7.72 -6.14 -1.80
N TYR A 123 -8.00 -7.44 -1.67
CA TYR A 123 -6.95 -8.47 -1.72
C TYR A 123 -6.21 -8.47 -3.07
N ARG A 124 -6.94 -8.44 -4.20
CA ARG A 124 -6.32 -8.26 -5.54
C ARG A 124 -5.50 -6.97 -5.64
N ARG A 125 -5.98 -5.87 -5.06
CA ARG A 125 -5.29 -4.57 -5.07
C ARG A 125 -3.99 -4.61 -4.26
N ILE A 126 -3.95 -5.29 -3.11
CA ILE A 126 -2.73 -5.48 -2.33
C ILE A 126 -1.72 -6.35 -3.07
N LEU A 127 -2.11 -7.47 -3.67
CA LEU A 127 -1.18 -8.31 -4.42
C LEU A 127 -0.55 -7.54 -5.60
N LYS A 128 -1.35 -6.76 -6.34
CA LYS A 128 -0.85 -5.85 -7.39
C LYS A 128 -0.01 -4.69 -6.85
N ALA A 129 -0.19 -4.29 -5.59
CA ALA A 129 0.66 -3.28 -4.94
C ALA A 129 2.03 -3.86 -4.57
N LEU A 130 2.07 -5.08 -4.01
CA LEU A 130 3.31 -5.82 -3.76
C LEU A 130 4.10 -6.04 -5.07
N GLU A 131 3.42 -6.46 -6.13
CA GLU A 131 3.99 -6.59 -7.47
C GLU A 131 4.63 -5.27 -7.97
N ARG A 132 3.91 -4.14 -7.91
CA ARG A 132 4.47 -2.82 -8.27
C ARG A 132 5.65 -2.41 -7.39
N LEU A 133 5.59 -2.65 -6.08
CA LEU A 133 6.66 -2.30 -5.14
C LEU A 133 7.94 -3.12 -5.40
N ASN A 134 7.80 -4.42 -5.70
CA ASN A 134 8.91 -5.28 -6.08
C ASN A 134 9.45 -4.94 -7.48
N ALA A 135 8.60 -4.63 -8.46
CA ALA A 135 9.02 -4.27 -9.81
C ALA A 135 9.62 -2.85 -9.95
N THR A 136 9.39 -1.97 -8.98
CA THR A 136 9.90 -0.59 -9.00
C THR A 136 11.35 -0.53 -8.53
N PHE A 137 12.26 -0.26 -9.46
CA PHE A 137 13.67 -0.01 -9.18
C PHE A 137 13.92 1.48 -8.93
N ILE A 138 14.77 1.76 -7.95
CA ILE A 138 15.13 3.11 -7.51
C ILE A 138 16.65 3.22 -7.48
N ARG A 139 17.18 4.26 -8.12
CA ARG A 139 18.56 4.70 -7.98
C ARG A 139 18.59 6.10 -7.36
N THR A 140 19.25 6.24 -6.22
CA THR A 140 19.35 7.53 -5.51
C THR A 140 20.64 7.69 -4.72
N ASN A 141 21.08 8.94 -4.53
CA ASN A 141 22.17 9.32 -3.61
C ASN A 141 21.67 9.83 -2.24
N VAL A 142 20.37 9.74 -1.96
CA VAL A 142 19.79 10.08 -0.65
C VAL A 142 20.38 9.16 0.43
N ARG A 143 20.86 9.78 1.52
CA ARG A 143 21.68 9.18 2.61
C ARG A 143 23.08 8.69 2.21
N SER A 144 23.61 9.01 1.02
CA SER A 144 24.97 8.58 0.62
C SER A 144 26.13 9.37 1.26
N GLY A 145 25.82 10.36 2.10
CA GLY A 145 26.81 11.15 2.86
C GLY A 145 27.88 11.80 1.98
N ARG A 146 29.12 11.88 2.48
CA ARG A 146 30.23 12.52 1.75
C ARG A 146 30.71 11.74 0.52
N ARG A 147 30.52 10.41 0.46
CA ARG A 147 30.97 9.60 -0.69
C ARG A 147 30.08 9.79 -1.93
N ARG A 148 28.82 10.21 -1.76
CA ARG A 148 27.85 10.46 -2.85
C ARG A 148 27.54 9.23 -3.74
N ASP A 149 28.02 8.03 -3.39
CA ASP A 149 27.77 6.78 -4.11
C ASP A 149 26.25 6.53 -4.28
N PRO A 150 25.71 6.46 -5.50
CA PRO A 150 24.28 6.20 -5.70
C PRO A 150 23.95 4.74 -5.37
N LYS A 151 22.97 4.54 -4.50
CA LYS A 151 22.41 3.22 -4.16
C LYS A 151 21.28 2.85 -5.12
N GLY A 152 21.26 1.60 -5.55
CA GLY A 152 20.17 0.98 -6.31
C GLY A 152 19.41 -0.02 -5.43
N PHE A 153 18.08 0.01 -5.41
CA PHE A 153 17.24 -0.96 -4.70
C PHE A 153 15.81 -1.02 -5.27
N HIS A 154 15.07 -2.08 -4.93
CA HIS A 154 13.62 -2.18 -5.13
C HIS A 154 12.91 -1.95 -3.78
N TRP A 155 11.65 -1.51 -3.72
CA TRP A 155 10.98 -1.33 -2.41
C TRP A 155 10.86 -2.64 -1.63
N LEU A 156 10.56 -3.72 -2.34
CA LEU A 156 10.51 -5.08 -1.83
C LEU A 156 11.57 -5.91 -2.57
N GLU A 157 12.42 -6.60 -1.82
CA GLU A 157 13.38 -7.57 -2.35
C GLU A 157 12.66 -8.87 -2.77
N SER A 158 11.63 -9.26 -2.01
CA SER A 158 10.78 -10.42 -2.30
C SER A 158 9.37 -10.24 -1.74
N TYR A 159 8.39 -10.95 -2.32
CA TYR A 159 7.06 -11.12 -1.75
C TYR A 159 6.47 -12.49 -2.11
N SER A 160 5.60 -13.02 -1.26
CA SER A 160 4.82 -14.22 -1.53
C SER A 160 3.44 -14.15 -0.84
N ALA A 161 2.49 -14.93 -1.36
CA ALA A 161 1.16 -15.10 -0.81
C ALA A 161 0.87 -16.61 -0.64
N PRO A 162 1.54 -17.29 0.32
CA PRO A 162 1.51 -18.75 0.42
C PRO A 162 0.10 -19.28 0.70
N LEU A 163 -0.20 -20.44 0.12
CA LEU A 163 -1.44 -21.20 0.34
C LEU A 163 -1.14 -22.49 1.11
N ASP A 164 -2.10 -22.97 1.90
CA ASP A 164 -2.06 -24.32 2.48
C ASP A 164 -2.43 -25.40 1.45
N GLU A 165 -2.28 -26.67 1.82
CA GLU A 165 -2.62 -27.83 0.98
C GLU A 165 -4.10 -27.86 0.55
N ASN A 166 -4.98 -27.14 1.25
CA ASN A 166 -6.40 -26.97 0.95
C ASN A 166 -6.68 -25.68 0.14
N GLY A 167 -5.64 -25.02 -0.35
CA GLY A 167 -5.70 -23.77 -1.11
C GLY A 167 -6.03 -22.53 -0.27
N ARG A 168 -5.98 -22.58 1.07
CA ARG A 168 -6.32 -21.44 1.96
C ARG A 168 -5.13 -20.50 2.11
N SER A 169 -5.35 -19.18 2.11
CA SER A 169 -4.27 -18.22 2.30
C SER A 169 -3.66 -18.33 3.71
N LEU A 170 -2.33 -18.49 3.75
CA LEU A 170 -1.50 -18.47 4.96
C LEU A 170 -0.96 -17.07 5.27
N GLY A 171 -1.62 -16.03 4.74
CA GLY A 171 -1.22 -14.62 4.81
C GLY A 171 -0.41 -14.18 3.59
N ILE A 172 0.33 -13.09 3.78
CA ILE A 172 1.37 -12.60 2.88
C ILE A 172 2.69 -12.50 3.64
N GLU A 173 3.78 -12.63 2.91
CA GLU A 173 5.14 -12.49 3.42
C GLU A 173 5.93 -11.62 2.44
N PHE A 174 6.67 -10.63 2.92
CA PHE A 174 7.45 -9.74 2.07
C PHE A 174 8.71 -9.24 2.77
N THR A 175 9.77 -9.04 2.01
CA THR A 175 11.04 -8.51 2.49
C THR A 175 11.22 -7.09 1.99
N ILE A 176 11.24 -6.11 2.91
CA ILE A 176 11.53 -4.72 2.56
C ILE A 176 13.02 -4.53 2.28
N ALA A 177 13.35 -3.56 1.43
CA ALA A 177 14.74 -3.22 1.12
C ALA A 177 15.58 -2.91 2.36
N ASP A 178 16.84 -3.37 2.38
CA ASP A 178 17.85 -3.00 3.38
C ASP A 178 17.93 -1.47 3.62
N TRP A 179 17.80 -0.65 2.57
CA TRP A 179 17.80 0.82 2.67
C TRP A 179 16.60 1.36 3.47
N LEU A 180 15.42 0.78 3.32
CA LEU A 180 14.22 1.15 4.08
C LEU A 180 14.33 0.63 5.52
N TYR A 181 14.75 -0.62 5.69
CA TYR A 181 14.94 -1.25 7.01
C TYR A 181 15.94 -0.48 7.89
N LYS A 182 17.14 -0.17 7.37
CA LYS A 182 18.15 0.64 8.09
C LYS A 182 17.66 2.04 8.40
N GLY A 183 16.91 2.66 7.49
CA GLY A 183 16.29 3.97 7.73
C GLY A 183 15.36 3.99 8.93
N ILE A 184 14.59 2.91 9.13
CA ILE A 184 13.64 2.78 10.24
C ILE A 184 14.36 2.37 11.54
N VAL A 185 15.20 1.33 11.47
CA VAL A 185 15.77 0.66 12.65
C VAL A 185 17.05 1.34 13.15
N THR A 186 17.99 1.63 12.25
CA THR A 186 19.30 2.17 12.59
C THR A 186 19.25 3.70 12.67
N ASP A 187 18.79 4.34 11.60
CA ASP A 187 18.86 5.81 11.46
C ASP A 187 17.67 6.52 12.15
N ARG A 188 16.61 5.76 12.50
CA ARG A 188 15.36 6.25 13.12
C ARG A 188 14.66 7.38 12.35
N LEU A 189 14.84 7.40 11.02
CA LEU A 189 14.32 8.40 10.07
C LEU A 189 12.82 8.20 9.77
N VAL A 190 12.01 8.10 10.82
CA VAL A 190 10.55 8.01 10.75
C VAL A 190 9.89 9.20 11.44
N LEU A 191 8.71 9.60 10.99
CA LEU A 191 7.84 10.55 11.69
C LEU A 191 6.49 9.90 11.94
N SER A 192 5.91 10.17 13.11
CA SER A 192 4.52 9.79 13.40
C SER A 192 3.56 10.56 12.50
N ILE A 193 2.55 9.88 11.97
CA ILE A 193 1.49 10.47 11.16
C ILE A 193 0.11 10.14 11.74
N ASP A 194 -0.87 10.97 11.44
CA ASP A 194 -2.26 10.73 11.81
C ASP A 194 -2.83 9.57 10.99
N ARG A 195 -3.46 8.60 11.63
CA ARG A 195 -4.06 7.42 10.96
C ARG A 195 -5.13 7.79 9.93
N SER A 196 -5.78 8.96 10.07
CA SER A 196 -6.73 9.45 9.07
C SER A 196 -6.08 9.85 7.73
N TYR A 197 -4.73 9.91 7.65
CA TYR A 197 -3.99 9.94 6.37
C TYR A 197 -4.49 8.87 5.38
N PHE A 198 -4.77 7.65 5.86
CA PHE A 198 -5.24 6.58 4.98
C PHE A 198 -6.57 6.89 4.28
N GLN A 199 -7.39 7.80 4.82
CA GLN A 199 -8.68 8.23 4.27
C GLN A 199 -8.54 9.27 3.12
N LEU A 200 -7.34 9.81 2.89
CA LEU A 200 -7.08 10.77 1.82
C LEU A 200 -7.17 10.09 0.44
N SER A 201 -7.85 10.73 -0.51
CA SER A 201 -8.33 10.08 -1.75
C SER A 201 -7.62 10.55 -3.02
N GLY A 202 -6.98 11.72 -2.97
CA GLY A 202 -6.16 12.29 -4.05
C GLY A 202 -4.68 11.94 -3.91
N GLY A 203 -3.98 11.83 -5.03
CA GLY A 203 -2.53 11.59 -5.01
C GLY A 203 -1.75 12.81 -4.52
N ILE A 204 -2.11 13.99 -5.03
CA ILE A 204 -1.57 15.28 -4.55
C ILE A 204 -1.96 15.51 -3.09
N GLU A 205 -3.19 15.17 -2.69
CA GLU A 205 -3.67 15.29 -1.30
C GLU A 205 -2.82 14.46 -0.32
N ARG A 206 -2.49 13.21 -0.67
CA ARG A 206 -1.60 12.34 0.12
C ARG A 206 -0.16 12.84 0.14
N TRP A 207 0.39 13.23 -1.01
CA TRP A 207 1.77 13.76 -1.08
C TRP A 207 1.91 15.06 -0.29
N LEU A 208 0.96 15.98 -0.43
CA LEU A 208 0.97 17.26 0.26
C LEU A 208 0.93 17.07 1.78
N TYR A 209 0.16 16.12 2.29
CA TYR A 209 0.16 15.79 3.71
C TYR A 209 1.54 15.34 4.20
N ARG A 210 2.22 14.48 3.45
CA ARG A 210 3.54 13.94 3.80
C ARG A 210 4.60 15.05 3.76
N LEU A 211 4.62 15.87 2.71
CA LEU A 211 5.46 17.05 2.60
C LEU A 211 5.25 17.99 3.80
N ILE A 212 4.01 18.39 4.06
CA ILE A 212 3.67 19.28 5.19
C ILE A 212 4.12 18.68 6.51
N ARG A 213 3.97 17.37 6.72
CA ARG A 213 4.43 16.69 7.93
C ARG A 213 5.95 16.69 8.09
N ARG A 214 6.70 16.51 7.00
CA ARG A 214 8.17 16.61 6.98
C ARG A 214 8.66 18.00 7.41
N TYR A 215 8.00 19.05 6.94
CA TYR A 215 8.33 20.43 7.27
C TYR A 215 7.84 20.84 8.67
N SER A 216 6.65 20.40 9.09
CA SER A 216 5.95 20.86 10.31
C SER A 216 6.47 20.21 11.61
N THR A 217 7.79 20.18 11.81
CA THR A 217 8.43 19.53 12.96
C THR A 217 8.81 20.49 14.11
N ALA A 218 8.84 21.81 13.88
CA ALA A 218 9.21 22.78 14.92
C ALA A 218 8.58 24.19 14.84
N ASN A 219 8.08 24.66 13.69
CA ASN A 219 7.66 26.06 13.53
C ASN A 219 6.18 26.28 13.85
N THR A 220 5.91 27.04 14.92
CA THR A 220 4.56 27.42 15.36
C THR A 220 3.91 28.50 14.48
N GLN A 221 4.68 29.29 13.74
CA GLN A 221 4.16 30.32 12.84
C GLN A 221 3.68 29.77 11.50
N GLY A 222 3.91 28.49 11.22
CA GLY A 222 3.63 27.86 9.93
C GLY A 222 4.71 28.16 8.88
N TYR A 223 4.54 27.52 7.72
CA TYR A 223 5.47 27.60 6.59
C TYR A 223 4.79 28.21 5.37
N VAL A 224 5.60 28.83 4.51
CA VAL A 224 5.19 29.35 3.20
C VAL A 224 6.02 28.66 2.13
N LEU A 225 5.38 28.01 1.15
CA LEU A 225 6.04 27.35 0.02
C LEU A 225 5.46 27.85 -1.33
N PRO A 226 6.30 28.27 -2.29
CA PRO A 226 5.83 28.65 -3.62
C PRO A 226 5.14 27.50 -4.36
N LEU A 227 4.06 27.79 -5.10
CA LEU A 227 3.35 26.75 -5.85
C LEU A 227 4.20 26.08 -6.94
N ARG A 228 5.21 26.78 -7.47
CA ARG A 228 6.20 26.22 -8.42
C ARG A 228 7.11 25.18 -7.77
N PHE A 229 7.66 25.50 -6.60
CA PHE A 229 8.43 24.54 -5.79
C PHE A 229 7.59 23.29 -5.49
N LEU A 230 6.33 23.46 -5.09
CA LEU A 230 5.43 22.32 -4.88
C LEU A 230 5.22 21.47 -6.15
N HIS A 231 5.09 22.09 -7.32
CA HIS A 231 4.94 21.38 -8.59
C HIS A 231 6.19 20.55 -8.91
N GLU A 232 7.37 21.17 -8.80
CA GLU A 232 8.68 20.55 -9.06
C GLU A 232 8.95 19.39 -8.10
N THR A 233 8.87 19.62 -6.78
CA THR A 233 9.12 18.61 -5.74
C THR A 233 8.11 17.46 -5.77
N SER A 234 6.88 17.68 -6.25
CA SER A 234 5.87 16.60 -6.36
C SER A 234 6.23 15.52 -7.39
N GLY A 235 7.14 15.81 -8.33
CA GLY A 235 7.48 14.91 -9.45
C GLY A 235 6.30 14.56 -10.36
N THR A 236 5.20 15.31 -10.31
CA THR A 236 4.00 15.07 -11.12
C THR A 236 4.26 15.26 -12.62
N THR A 237 3.58 14.49 -13.46
CA THR A 237 3.58 14.69 -14.92
C THR A 237 2.48 15.64 -15.39
N GLN A 238 1.66 16.17 -14.48
CA GLN A 238 0.64 17.16 -14.81
C GLN A 238 1.27 18.49 -15.24
N ARG A 239 0.60 19.21 -16.15
CA ARG A 239 0.95 20.60 -16.45
C ARG A 239 0.75 21.45 -15.19
N TYR A 240 1.59 22.47 -15.00
CA TYR A 240 1.54 23.36 -13.83
C TYR A 240 0.13 23.93 -13.56
N ALA A 241 -0.61 24.30 -14.62
CA ALA A 241 -1.98 24.83 -14.48
C ALA A 241 -2.97 23.79 -13.91
N ASP A 242 -2.87 22.53 -14.33
CA ASP A 242 -3.72 21.43 -13.82
C ASP A 242 -3.37 21.08 -12.38
N PHE A 243 -2.06 20.99 -12.08
CA PHE A 243 -1.55 20.82 -10.72
C PHE A 243 -2.04 21.92 -9.79
N ALA A 244 -1.86 23.19 -10.16
CA ALA A 244 -2.31 24.33 -9.37
C ALA A 244 -3.85 24.35 -9.19
N LYS A 245 -4.61 23.83 -10.17
CA LYS A 245 -6.08 23.69 -10.06
C LYS A 245 -6.48 22.56 -9.11
N GLU A 246 -5.79 21.43 -9.12
CA GLU A 246 -6.02 20.32 -8.18
C GLU A 246 -5.57 20.69 -6.76
N LEU A 247 -4.45 21.40 -6.62
CA LEU A 247 -3.93 21.89 -5.35
C LEU A 247 -4.87 22.91 -4.71
N ARG A 248 -5.37 23.92 -5.44
CA ARG A 248 -6.38 24.86 -4.93
C ARG A 248 -7.65 24.15 -4.44
N ARG A 249 -8.12 23.12 -5.16
CA ARG A 249 -9.25 22.27 -4.73
C ARG A 249 -8.94 21.46 -3.46
N THR A 250 -7.69 21.05 -3.28
CA THR A 250 -7.23 20.32 -2.09
C THR A 250 -7.18 21.24 -0.88
N ILE A 251 -6.63 22.45 -1.05
CA ILE A 251 -6.61 23.53 -0.04
C ILE A 251 -8.04 23.89 0.38
N ALA A 252 -8.91 24.21 -0.57
CA ALA A 252 -10.30 24.62 -0.30
C ALA A 252 -11.12 23.59 0.49
N ARG A 253 -10.79 22.29 0.40
CA ARG A 253 -11.47 21.22 1.16
C ARG A 253 -11.03 21.13 2.63
N GLN A 254 -9.85 21.63 3.00
CA GLN A 254 -9.31 21.59 4.37
C GLN A 254 -9.29 20.19 5.02
N ARG A 255 -9.15 19.11 4.23
CA ARG A 255 -9.24 17.72 4.70
C ARG A 255 -7.93 17.12 5.23
N LEU A 256 -6.81 17.84 5.17
CA LEU A 256 -5.53 17.33 5.66
C LEU A 256 -5.54 17.20 7.20
N PRO A 257 -5.32 15.99 7.76
CA PRO A 257 -5.36 15.78 9.20
C PRO A 257 -4.35 16.65 9.95
N GLY A 258 -4.75 17.23 11.08
CA GLY A 258 -3.85 18.04 11.92
C GLY A 258 -3.38 19.37 11.31
N TYR A 259 -3.67 19.67 10.03
CA TYR A 259 -3.16 20.85 9.33
C TYR A 259 -4.27 21.75 8.79
N TRP A 260 -4.01 23.06 8.81
CA TRP A 260 -4.78 24.07 8.11
C TRP A 260 -3.94 24.64 6.97
N LEU A 261 -4.59 24.90 5.83
CA LEU A 261 -3.95 25.36 4.60
C LEU A 261 -4.53 26.70 4.19
N ASP A 262 -3.74 27.53 3.52
CA ASP A 262 -4.17 28.81 2.99
C ASP A 262 -3.40 29.13 1.70
N LEU A 263 -4.02 29.87 0.79
CA LEU A 263 -3.38 30.30 -0.45
C LEU A 263 -3.19 31.81 -0.39
N ARG A 264 -1.94 32.23 -0.36
CA ARG A 264 -1.56 33.64 -0.29
C ARG A 264 -0.91 34.07 -1.60
N THR A 265 -0.91 35.37 -1.85
CA THR A 265 -0.13 35.97 -2.93
C THR A 265 1.04 36.72 -2.30
N GLN A 266 2.25 36.45 -2.79
CA GLN A 266 3.47 37.14 -2.38
C GLN A 266 4.07 37.85 -3.59
N GLU A 267 4.44 39.12 -3.41
CA GLU A 267 5.05 39.94 -4.46
C GLU A 267 6.35 39.29 -5.00
N GLY A 268 6.55 39.36 -6.31
CA GLY A 268 7.67 38.71 -7.02
C GLY A 268 7.61 37.18 -7.12
N VAL A 269 6.90 36.48 -6.23
CA VAL A 269 6.82 35.00 -6.18
C VAL A 269 5.51 34.48 -6.78
N GLY A 270 4.41 35.23 -6.66
CA GLY A 270 3.07 34.82 -7.08
C GLY A 270 2.33 34.06 -5.98
N GLU A 271 1.60 33.00 -6.35
CA GLU A 271 0.86 32.18 -5.40
C GLU A 271 1.79 31.32 -4.54
N VAL A 272 1.57 31.37 -3.23
CA VAL A 272 2.29 30.58 -2.22
C VAL A 272 1.28 29.85 -1.33
N LEU A 273 1.57 28.59 -1.01
CA LEU A 273 0.85 27.84 0.01
C LEU A 273 1.36 28.26 1.38
N TYR A 274 0.48 28.73 2.25
CA TYR A 274 0.73 28.77 3.68
C TYR A 274 0.13 27.52 4.35
N PHE A 275 0.83 26.95 5.33
CA PHE A 275 0.28 25.88 6.17
C PHE A 275 0.81 25.94 7.59
N VAL A 276 -0.01 25.49 8.54
CA VAL A 276 0.33 25.43 9.97
C VAL A 276 -0.41 24.27 10.63
N ALA A 277 0.15 23.72 11.71
CA ALA A 277 -0.55 22.74 12.55
C ALA A 277 -1.77 23.40 13.21
N ARG A 278 -2.90 22.68 13.27
CA ARG A 278 -4.17 23.21 13.81
C ARG A 278 -4.11 23.60 15.28
N GLU A 279 -3.25 22.93 16.04
CA GLU A 279 -2.92 23.25 17.44
C GLU A 279 -2.13 24.56 17.62
N HIS A 280 -1.63 25.15 16.53
CA HIS A 280 -0.95 26.44 16.51
C HIS A 280 -1.74 27.54 15.77
N LEU A 281 -2.97 27.25 15.33
CA LEU A 281 -3.85 28.34 14.87
C LEU A 281 -4.14 29.29 16.03
N ALA A 282 -3.98 30.59 15.78
CA ALA A 282 -4.60 31.60 16.63
C ALA A 282 -6.13 31.35 16.65
N PRO A 283 -6.81 31.52 17.80
CA PRO A 283 -8.23 31.16 17.99
C PRO A 283 -9.24 32.07 17.25
N VAL A 284 -8.84 32.70 16.14
CA VAL A 284 -9.56 33.76 15.42
C VAL A 284 -10.14 33.29 14.08
N LEU A 285 -9.80 32.08 13.61
CA LEU A 285 -10.34 31.53 12.36
C LEU A 285 -11.41 30.46 12.64
N PRO A 286 -12.52 30.44 11.88
CA PRO A 286 -13.64 29.55 12.15
C PRO A 286 -13.24 28.07 11.97
N ALA A 287 -13.74 27.23 12.88
CA ALA A 287 -13.63 25.79 12.75
C ALA A 287 -14.26 25.32 11.42
N PRO A 288 -13.75 24.25 10.78
CA PRO A 288 -14.35 23.75 9.56
C PRO A 288 -15.79 23.30 9.83
N GLU A 289 -16.71 23.65 8.94
CA GLU A 289 -18.03 23.01 8.92
C GLU A 289 -17.83 21.50 8.72
N VAL A 290 -18.04 20.75 9.79
CA VAL A 290 -18.25 19.31 9.69
C VAL A 290 -19.60 19.16 9.02
N GLU A 291 -19.62 18.99 7.70
CA GLU A 291 -20.83 18.55 7.00
C GLU A 291 -21.30 17.24 7.66
N ALA A 292 -22.32 17.37 8.50
CA ALA A 292 -22.99 16.27 9.16
C ALA A 292 -23.72 15.47 8.07
N ASN A 293 -22.96 14.55 7.46
CA ASN A 293 -23.34 13.82 6.27
C ASN A 293 -24.75 13.25 6.43
N GLY A 294 -25.70 13.84 5.71
CA GLY A 294 -27.13 13.75 5.96
C GLY A 294 -27.68 12.36 5.68
N ARG A 295 -27.44 11.42 6.60
CA ARG A 295 -28.10 10.12 6.63
C ARG A 295 -29.59 10.37 6.86
N LYS A 296 -30.33 10.53 5.75
CA LYS A 296 -31.80 10.38 5.72
C LYS A 296 -32.10 9.09 6.48
N ARG A 297 -32.74 9.22 7.66
CA ARG A 297 -33.16 8.09 8.49
C ARG A 297 -34.19 7.29 7.69
N ARG A 298 -33.74 6.29 6.92
CA ARG A 298 -34.64 5.29 6.35
C ARG A 298 -35.28 4.58 7.54
N LYS A 299 -36.59 4.73 7.66
CA LYS A 299 -37.43 4.11 8.70
C LYS A 299 -37.14 2.62 8.71
N ALA A 300 -36.80 2.06 9.88
CA ALA A 300 -36.54 0.63 9.99
C ALA A 300 -37.83 -0.15 9.67
N PRO A 301 -37.78 -1.20 8.82
CA PRO A 301 -38.87 -2.15 8.73
C PRO A 301 -38.93 -3.01 10.00
N ALA A 302 -40.13 -3.38 10.42
CA ALA A 302 -40.37 -4.26 11.56
C ALA A 302 -39.95 -5.72 11.24
N PRO A 303 -39.62 -6.54 12.26
CA PRO A 303 -39.15 -7.91 12.03
C PRO A 303 -40.31 -8.90 11.77
N ALA A 304 -40.13 -9.77 10.78
CA ALA A 304 -40.95 -10.96 10.50
C ALA A 304 -40.11 -11.93 9.62
N PRO A 305 -40.46 -13.23 9.50
CA PRO A 305 -40.06 -14.27 10.45
C PRO A 305 -39.06 -15.29 9.85
N GLU A 306 -38.56 -16.19 10.70
CA GLU A 306 -37.53 -17.18 10.35
C GLU A 306 -38.04 -18.37 9.50
N THR A 307 -38.16 -18.21 8.18
CA THR A 307 -38.20 -19.35 7.22
C THR A 307 -37.83 -18.91 5.79
N ALA A 308 -36.57 -19.04 5.37
CA ALA A 308 -36.13 -18.97 3.97
C ALA A 308 -34.66 -19.41 3.77
N THR A 309 -34.32 -20.68 4.05
CA THR A 309 -32.93 -21.19 3.91
C THR A 309 -32.60 -21.84 2.56
N ASP A 310 -33.55 -21.97 1.62
CA ASP A 310 -33.39 -22.79 0.42
C ASP A 310 -33.35 -22.04 -0.94
N ALA A 311 -33.40 -20.70 -0.96
CA ALA A 311 -33.56 -19.92 -2.20
C ALA A 311 -32.29 -19.21 -2.73
N LEU A 312 -31.08 -19.65 -2.33
CA LEU A 312 -29.80 -19.04 -2.77
C LEU A 312 -28.82 -20.03 -3.42
N MET A 313 -29.30 -21.16 -3.96
CA MET A 313 -28.49 -22.16 -4.68
C MET A 313 -28.64 -22.11 -6.21
N GLU A 314 -29.54 -21.31 -6.77
CA GLU A 314 -29.97 -21.44 -8.19
C GLU A 314 -29.52 -20.31 -9.12
N THR A 315 -28.60 -19.42 -8.70
CA THR A 315 -28.13 -18.28 -9.53
C THR A 315 -26.60 -18.21 -9.63
N THR A 316 -25.94 -19.36 -9.77
CA THR A 316 -24.48 -19.42 -10.01
C THR A 316 -24.09 -20.56 -10.98
N VAL A 317 -24.94 -20.83 -11.98
CA VAL A 317 -24.65 -21.80 -13.06
C VAL A 317 -25.03 -21.24 -14.44
N GLU A 318 -24.54 -20.04 -14.79
CA GLU A 318 -24.65 -19.53 -16.19
C GLU A 318 -23.50 -18.60 -16.63
N ILE A 319 -22.28 -18.82 -16.13
CA ILE A 319 -21.07 -18.18 -16.70
C ILE A 319 -19.92 -19.19 -16.76
N LEU A 320 -19.99 -20.13 -17.71
CA LEU A 320 -18.85 -20.93 -18.21
C LEU A 320 -19.28 -21.89 -19.35
N GLN A 321 -19.44 -21.38 -20.57
CA GLN A 321 -19.38 -22.21 -21.80
C GLN A 321 -18.60 -21.48 -22.91
N PRO A 322 -17.71 -22.16 -23.66
CA PRO A 322 -16.96 -21.58 -24.77
C PRO A 322 -17.79 -21.58 -26.08
N PRO A 323 -17.57 -20.63 -27.00
CA PRO A 323 -18.35 -20.53 -28.23
C PRO A 323 -18.02 -21.65 -29.24
N ALA A 324 -19.05 -22.34 -29.71
CA ALA A 324 -18.94 -23.37 -30.74
C ALA A 324 -18.78 -22.79 -32.15
N ARG A 325 -17.93 -23.42 -32.97
CA ARG A 325 -17.86 -23.15 -34.42
C ARG A 325 -19.20 -23.48 -35.09
N SER A 326 -19.72 -22.58 -35.93
CA SER A 326 -20.82 -22.87 -36.84
C SER A 326 -20.50 -22.43 -38.27
N ARG A 327 -20.55 -23.39 -39.19
CA ARG A 327 -20.51 -23.16 -40.65
C ARG A 327 -21.85 -22.57 -41.11
N ARG A 328 -21.86 -21.58 -42.01
CA ARG A 328 -22.99 -21.38 -42.92
C ARG A 328 -22.54 -21.29 -44.38
N LYS A 329 -23.41 -21.79 -45.25
CA LYS A 329 -23.21 -21.99 -46.70
C LYS A 329 -23.42 -20.70 -47.50
N ALA A 330 -22.93 -20.72 -48.73
CA ALA A 330 -23.09 -19.67 -49.74
C ALA A 330 -24.49 -19.65 -50.39
N ALA A 331 -24.82 -18.49 -50.96
CA ALA A 331 -25.48 -18.33 -52.26
C ALA A 331 -25.23 -16.90 -52.80
N ALA A 332 -24.87 -16.78 -54.09
CA ALA A 332 -25.37 -15.84 -55.15
C ALA A 332 -25.82 -14.41 -54.75
N SER A 333 -25.67 -13.31 -55.54
CA SER A 333 -25.30 -12.99 -56.94
C SER A 333 -25.32 -11.44 -57.09
N ALA A 334 -24.60 -10.69 -57.94
CA ALA A 334 -23.44 -10.88 -58.84
C ALA A 334 -22.88 -9.48 -59.26
N ASP A 335 -22.35 -9.36 -60.48
CA ASP A 335 -22.11 -8.15 -61.32
C ASP A 335 -20.89 -7.21 -61.13
N HIS A 336 -20.10 -7.14 -62.22
CA HIS A 336 -19.38 -6.01 -62.86
C HIS A 336 -18.38 -5.13 -62.05
N ALA A 337 -17.30 -4.57 -62.62
CA ALA A 337 -16.48 -4.86 -63.82
C ALA A 337 -15.21 -3.96 -63.82
N ALA A 338 -14.10 -4.43 -64.43
CA ALA A 338 -12.89 -3.66 -64.81
C ALA A 338 -12.03 -3.03 -63.66
N ASN A 339 -10.74 -2.69 -63.80
CA ASN A 339 -9.84 -2.67 -64.97
C ASN A 339 -8.33 -2.72 -64.56
N ALA A 340 -7.43 -3.15 -65.47
CA ALA A 340 -6.00 -2.77 -65.66
C ALA A 340 -4.98 -2.76 -64.46
N ALA A 341 -3.67 -2.97 -64.58
CA ALA A 341 -2.73 -3.46 -65.62
C ALA A 341 -1.37 -3.83 -64.90
N ALA A 342 -0.70 -4.95 -65.20
CA ALA A 342 0.47 -5.14 -66.10
C ALA A 342 1.88 -4.77 -65.55
N GLY A 343 2.91 -5.54 -65.97
CA GLY A 343 4.36 -5.31 -65.72
C GLY A 343 4.98 -6.22 -64.62
N GLU A 344 5.44 -7.44 -64.92
CA GLU A 344 6.78 -7.84 -65.45
C GLU A 344 7.89 -8.04 -64.39
N GLY A 345 8.74 -9.07 -64.59
CA GLY A 345 9.81 -9.50 -63.67
C GLY A 345 11.21 -8.95 -64.05
N PRO A 346 12.34 -9.70 -63.92
CA PRO A 346 12.55 -11.04 -63.34
C PRO A 346 13.76 -11.15 -62.35
N LYS A 347 14.08 -12.36 -61.88
CA LYS A 347 15.34 -12.69 -61.15
C LYS A 347 16.51 -12.92 -62.13
N PRO A 348 17.81 -12.88 -61.72
CA PRO A 348 18.50 -14.16 -61.42
C PRO A 348 19.75 -14.17 -60.47
N ARG A 349 20.04 -15.38 -59.92
CA ARG A 349 21.34 -16.08 -59.74
C ARG A 349 22.51 -15.56 -58.83
N THR A 350 22.62 -16.22 -57.66
CA THR A 350 23.76 -17.06 -57.16
C THR A 350 25.25 -16.66 -57.30
N ARG A 351 26.02 -16.77 -56.18
CA ARG A 351 27.40 -17.28 -56.17
C ARG A 351 27.79 -18.00 -54.84
N ARG A 352 28.58 -19.09 -54.95
CA ARG A 352 29.31 -19.85 -53.89
C ARG A 352 30.55 -19.06 -53.39
N LYS A 353 31.35 -19.39 -52.35
CA LYS A 353 31.63 -20.51 -51.40
C LYS A 353 32.42 -19.86 -50.20
N THR A 354 32.50 -20.35 -48.95
CA THR A 354 33.46 -21.35 -48.37
C THR A 354 33.19 -21.45 -46.84
N THR A 355 32.80 -22.59 -46.25
CA THR A 355 33.63 -23.64 -45.58
C THR A 355 34.59 -23.21 -44.45
N ALA A 356 34.21 -23.45 -43.19
CA ALA A 356 35.05 -23.96 -42.08
C ALA A 356 34.21 -24.34 -40.84
N ALA A 357 34.52 -25.48 -40.20
CA ALA A 357 34.01 -26.04 -38.93
C ALA A 357 34.93 -27.24 -38.55
N PRO A 358 34.83 -27.90 -37.37
CA PRO A 358 33.96 -27.71 -36.20
C PRO A 358 34.72 -27.74 -34.83
N ALA A 359 33.95 -27.88 -33.73
CA ALA A 359 34.27 -28.23 -32.31
C ALA A 359 33.78 -27.14 -31.34
N ASP A 360 33.20 -27.43 -30.17
CA ASP A 360 32.73 -28.69 -29.58
C ASP A 360 31.58 -28.38 -28.59
N THR A 361 30.68 -29.34 -28.30
CA THR A 361 29.57 -29.16 -27.33
C THR A 361 29.59 -30.22 -26.24
N PRO A 362 29.57 -29.82 -24.97
CA PRO A 362 28.82 -30.55 -23.93
C PRO A 362 28.03 -29.57 -23.02
N PRO A 363 27.17 -30.04 -22.09
CA PRO A 363 25.75 -30.21 -22.39
C PRO A 363 24.82 -29.39 -21.47
N ALA A 364 23.51 -29.49 -21.73
CA ALA A 364 22.47 -28.84 -20.94
C ALA A 364 22.53 -29.19 -19.44
N GLY A 365 22.33 -28.18 -18.58
CA GLY A 365 22.29 -28.32 -17.13
C GLY A 365 21.26 -27.40 -16.49
N ALA A 366 20.19 -28.00 -15.96
CA ALA A 366 19.25 -27.48 -14.95
C ALA A 366 18.84 -26.00 -15.03
N GLU A 367 17.66 -25.74 -15.61
CA GLU A 367 16.90 -24.52 -15.31
C GLU A 367 16.68 -24.40 -13.79
N THR A 368 17.10 -23.28 -13.20
CA THR A 368 16.86 -22.97 -11.79
C THR A 368 15.47 -22.35 -11.65
N PRO A 369 14.60 -22.80 -10.72
CA PRO A 369 13.25 -22.29 -10.60
C PRO A 369 13.22 -20.95 -9.85
N THR A 370 13.60 -19.88 -10.56
CA THR A 370 13.48 -18.49 -10.09
C THR A 370 12.57 -17.72 -11.06
N ASP A 371 11.70 -16.87 -10.50
CA ASP A 371 10.81 -15.94 -11.23
C ASP A 371 9.89 -16.55 -12.29
N ARG A 372 8.90 -17.32 -11.81
CA ARG A 372 7.60 -17.39 -12.50
C ARG A 372 6.67 -16.33 -11.89
N PRO A 373 6.19 -15.32 -12.65
CA PRO A 373 5.18 -14.42 -12.14
C PRO A 373 3.93 -15.21 -11.76
N LEU A 374 3.25 -14.81 -10.68
CA LEU A 374 1.99 -15.42 -10.27
C LEU A 374 1.01 -15.36 -11.44
N THR A 375 0.64 -16.52 -11.99
CA THR A 375 -0.36 -16.59 -13.05
C THR A 375 -1.69 -16.06 -12.52
N ALA A 376 -2.52 -15.50 -13.40
CA ALA A 376 -3.81 -14.94 -13.01
C ALA A 376 -4.66 -15.94 -12.21
N ASP A 377 -4.57 -17.22 -12.55
CA ASP A 377 -5.23 -18.33 -11.86
C ASP A 377 -4.78 -18.50 -10.40
N LEU A 378 -3.47 -18.38 -10.12
CA LEU A 378 -2.95 -18.44 -8.74
C LEU A 378 -3.36 -17.20 -7.93
N LEU A 379 -3.40 -16.04 -8.58
CA LEU A 379 -3.89 -14.80 -7.97
C LEU A 379 -5.36 -14.90 -7.57
N ASP A 380 -6.22 -15.42 -8.45
CA ASP A 380 -7.64 -15.59 -8.18
C ASP A 380 -7.91 -16.73 -7.18
N GLN A 381 -7.12 -17.82 -7.18
CA GLN A 381 -7.17 -18.84 -6.14
C GLN A 381 -6.86 -18.24 -4.76
N ALA A 382 -5.78 -17.47 -4.62
CA ALA A 382 -5.41 -16.82 -3.36
C ALA A 382 -6.49 -15.82 -2.86
N VAL A 383 -7.17 -15.14 -3.79
CA VAL A 383 -8.25 -14.19 -3.47
C VAL A 383 -9.52 -14.91 -3.02
N GLN A 384 -9.94 -15.96 -3.74
CA GLN A 384 -11.09 -16.79 -3.35
C GLN A 384 -10.85 -17.50 -2.00
N ALA A 385 -9.61 -17.87 -1.73
CA ALA A 385 -9.18 -18.48 -0.47
C ALA A 385 -9.31 -17.52 0.71
N ALA A 386 -8.78 -16.30 0.58
CA ALA A 386 -8.82 -15.29 1.64
C ALA A 386 -10.22 -14.72 1.90
N ALA A 387 -11.14 -14.82 0.93
CA ALA A 387 -12.51 -14.31 1.03
C ALA A 387 -13.49 -15.23 1.80
N LYS A 388 -13.13 -16.48 2.12
CA LYS A 388 -14.01 -17.41 2.84
C LYS A 388 -13.93 -17.18 4.36
N PRO A 389 -15.05 -16.92 5.07
CA PRO A 389 -15.03 -16.73 6.51
C PRO A 389 -14.67 -18.04 7.23
N ALA A 390 -13.81 -17.95 8.25
CA ALA A 390 -13.42 -19.09 9.07
C ALA A 390 -14.63 -19.66 9.82
N ARG A 391 -15.08 -20.88 9.44
CA ARG A 391 -16.05 -21.63 10.23
C ARG A 391 -15.45 -21.97 11.60
N LYS A 392 -16.11 -21.56 12.69
CA LYS A 392 -15.75 -21.98 14.05
C LYS A 392 -15.71 -23.52 14.13
N PRO A 393 -14.71 -24.12 14.80
CA PRO A 393 -14.72 -25.56 15.06
C PRO A 393 -15.91 -25.92 15.96
N ARG A 394 -16.64 -26.99 15.59
CA ARG A 394 -17.70 -27.57 16.43
C ARG A 394 -17.09 -28.09 17.73
N SER A 395 -17.58 -27.62 18.88
CA SER A 395 -17.25 -28.23 20.16
C SER A 395 -17.91 -29.60 20.28
N THR A 396 -17.11 -30.66 20.26
CA THR A 396 -17.55 -32.01 20.61
C THR A 396 -17.76 -32.08 22.13
N GLY A 397 -19.02 -32.03 22.56
CA GLY A 397 -19.39 -32.11 23.97
C GLY A 397 -19.07 -33.48 24.56
N ARG A 398 -17.97 -33.60 25.30
CA ARG A 398 -17.64 -34.78 26.09
C ARG A 398 -18.32 -34.69 27.45
N LYS A 399 -19.35 -35.50 27.68
CA LYS A 399 -19.98 -35.68 29.00
C LYS A 399 -18.93 -36.13 30.01
N THR A 400 -18.85 -35.45 31.15
CA THR A 400 -18.27 -35.99 32.39
C THR A 400 -19.41 -36.24 33.38
N ALA A 401 -19.41 -37.43 33.99
CA ALA A 401 -20.37 -37.80 35.03
C ALA A 401 -19.91 -37.28 36.40
N GLY A 402 -20.83 -37.17 37.35
CA GLY A 402 -20.63 -36.39 38.58
C GLY A 402 -20.15 -37.15 39.81
N ALA A 403 -19.57 -36.38 40.73
CA ALA A 403 -19.49 -36.55 42.19
C ALA A 403 -19.03 -35.18 42.75
N GLY A 404 -19.42 -34.68 43.92
CA GLY A 404 -20.43 -35.12 44.89
C GLY A 404 -20.31 -34.28 46.18
N ALA A 405 -21.46 -33.95 46.80
CA ALA A 405 -21.64 -33.52 48.19
C ALA A 405 -21.22 -32.11 48.71
N THR A 406 -22.12 -31.58 49.57
CA THR A 406 -21.93 -30.74 50.78
C THR A 406 -21.50 -29.26 50.71
N ALA A 407 -22.51 -28.39 50.89
CA ALA A 407 -22.46 -27.19 51.74
C ALA A 407 -22.61 -27.64 53.24
N PRO A 408 -22.42 -26.81 54.32
CA PRO A 408 -22.80 -25.38 54.38
C PRO A 408 -21.96 -24.42 55.29
N LYS A 409 -22.44 -23.17 55.37
CA LYS A 409 -22.63 -22.32 56.58
C LYS A 409 -21.90 -20.95 56.62
N LYS A 410 -22.69 -19.90 56.87
CA LYS A 410 -22.33 -18.50 57.17
C LYS A 410 -21.92 -18.36 58.65
N PRO A 411 -21.11 -17.36 59.01
CA PRO A 411 -21.62 -16.09 59.60
C PRO A 411 -20.86 -14.86 59.05
N ALA A 412 -21.03 -13.60 59.44
CA ALA A 412 -22.10 -12.71 59.92
C ALA A 412 -21.46 -11.30 59.97
N ALA A 413 -22.22 -10.21 60.12
CA ALA A 413 -21.70 -8.85 59.93
C ALA A 413 -21.19 -8.15 61.21
N THR A 414 -20.30 -7.17 61.06
CA THR A 414 -19.92 -6.19 62.11
C THR A 414 -19.99 -4.75 61.58
N ARG A 415 -20.36 -3.81 62.47
CA ARG A 415 -20.88 -2.45 62.14
C ARG A 415 -19.80 -1.34 62.11
N LYS A 416 -20.12 -0.26 61.41
CA LYS A 416 -19.52 1.10 61.56
C LYS A 416 -19.78 1.72 62.96
N PRO A 417 -18.92 2.64 63.40
CA PRO A 417 -19.26 3.99 63.89
C PRO A 417 -18.96 5.02 62.77
N ARG A 418 -19.72 6.10 62.48
CA ARG A 418 -20.33 7.19 63.27
C ARG A 418 -19.25 8.00 64.03
N ALA A 419 -18.57 8.95 63.38
CA ALA A 419 -18.99 10.32 63.03
C ALA A 419 -18.91 11.32 64.20
N THR A 420 -18.09 12.36 64.04
CA THR A 420 -18.04 13.57 64.89
C THR A 420 -17.83 14.80 64.01
N THR A 421 -18.31 15.96 64.46
CA THR A 421 -18.55 17.17 63.64
C THR A 421 -17.87 18.41 64.23
N THR A 422 -17.13 19.16 63.42
CA THR A 422 -16.81 20.60 63.57
C THR A 422 -16.19 21.07 62.23
N ALA A 423 -16.66 22.03 61.43
CA ALA A 423 -17.46 23.27 61.58
C ALA A 423 -16.63 24.57 61.77
N LYS A 424 -16.83 25.53 60.84
CA LYS A 424 -16.30 26.91 60.74
C LYS A 424 -14.79 27.05 60.43
N GLY A 425 -14.35 27.99 59.59
CA GLY A 425 -15.10 28.94 58.73
C GLY A 425 -14.23 29.98 58.00
N ALA A 426 -14.89 30.88 57.27
CA ALA A 426 -14.42 32.19 56.74
C ALA A 426 -13.30 32.27 55.66
N LYS A 427 -13.73 32.68 54.46
CA LYS A 427 -13.04 33.63 53.53
C LYS A 427 -12.98 35.05 54.17
N PRO A 428 -12.35 36.07 53.55
CA PRO A 428 -11.13 36.09 52.72
C PRO A 428 -10.16 37.25 53.09
N ARG A 429 -8.96 37.27 52.50
CA ARG A 429 -8.41 38.47 51.84
C ARG A 429 -7.35 38.10 50.81
#